data_AF-A0A2D7SUV7-F1
#
_entry.id   AF-A0A2D7SUV7-F1
#
_cell.length_a   1.000
_cell.length_b   1.000
_cell.length_c   1.000
_cell.angle_alpha   90.00
_cell.angle_beta   90.00
_cell.angle_gamma   90.00
#
_symmetry.space_group_name_H-M   'P 1'
#
loop_
_entity.id
_entity.type
_entity.pdbx_description
1 polymer ?
#
loop_
_entity_poly.entity_id
_entity_poly.type
_entity_poly.pdbx_seq_one_letter_code
_entity_poly.pdbx_strand_id
1 'polypeptide(L)'
;MAMSLGINILSVVLFIPAFMLSYLRPQSTYGLKWLFLVIAFLGAALAPISVLLSHWGGGVAFSLRITVLAILVLFAIICSRYPFFHRLSILIFPYLIFVNIGAIGLDALDNTSYVFYSSSNWIFAHIISGVLTYASITLAAIVSFSVYLSQKNLKNKQSNQITTLLPSINECNDIQTKLLIFAEVILVCGFISGLSLQYFSTGVILIFDHKTVFTILAMLVIAIILFLQERTGVRGKIAVRFIMFAYLLLTLAYPGVKFVAQIVI
;
A
#
# COMPACT_ATOMS: atom_id res chain seq x y z
N MET A 1 23.95 10.15 -7.09
CA MET A 1 24.43 10.92 -5.92
C MET A 1 23.63 10.42 -4.73
N ALA A 2 24.28 9.84 -3.71
CA ALA A 2 23.55 9.23 -2.59
C ALA A 2 22.63 10.27 -1.93
N MET A 3 21.37 9.90 -1.73
CA MET A 3 20.39 10.79 -1.11
C MET A 3 20.88 11.16 0.29
N SER A 4 20.81 12.45 0.66
CA SER A 4 21.41 12.90 1.92
C SER A 4 20.80 12.14 3.10
N LEU A 5 21.65 11.71 4.04
CA LEU A 5 21.23 10.98 5.24
C LEU A 5 20.13 11.76 6.00
N GLY A 6 20.18 13.10 5.95
CA GLY A 6 19.16 13.98 6.49
C GLY A 6 17.78 13.79 5.86
N ILE A 7 17.66 13.65 4.54
CA ILE A 7 16.36 13.42 3.86
C ILE A 7 15.79 12.05 4.26
N ASN A 8 16.64 11.03 4.38
CA ASN A 8 16.23 9.69 4.80
C ASN A 8 15.70 9.66 6.24
N ILE A 9 16.39 10.32 7.18
CA ILE A 9 15.95 10.37 8.56
C ILE A 9 14.66 11.19 8.67
N LEU A 10 14.61 12.35 7.99
CA LEU A 10 13.47 13.24 8.04
C LEU A 10 12.21 12.59 7.46
N SER A 11 12.34 11.79 6.38
CA SER A 11 11.21 11.09 5.80
C SER A 11 10.58 10.08 6.76
N VAL A 12 11.32 9.50 7.72
CA VAL A 12 10.75 8.61 8.75
C VAL A 12 10.25 9.39 9.96
N VAL A 13 11.04 10.35 10.46
CA VAL A 13 10.75 11.08 11.69
C VAL A 13 9.42 11.83 11.60
N LEU A 14 9.05 12.35 10.42
CA LEU A 14 7.80 13.09 10.23
C LEU A 14 6.53 12.23 10.34
N PHE A 15 6.64 10.89 10.37
CA PHE A 15 5.52 10.00 10.66
C PHE A 15 5.27 9.81 12.17
N ILE A 16 6.30 10.02 13.02
CA ILE A 16 6.23 9.78 14.46
C ILE A 16 5.15 10.64 15.14
N PRO A 17 5.04 11.96 14.87
CA PRO A 17 4.03 12.78 15.54
C PRO A 17 2.60 12.35 15.18
N ALA A 18 2.36 11.92 13.95
CA ALA A 18 1.06 11.41 13.52
C ALA A 18 0.72 10.06 14.18
N PHE A 19 1.71 9.19 14.36
CA PHE A 19 1.56 7.97 15.14
C PHE A 19 1.28 8.26 16.63
N MET A 20 2.07 9.14 17.25
CA MET A 20 1.91 9.49 18.67
C MET A 20 0.56 10.14 18.95
N LEU A 21 0.09 11.05 18.08
CA LEU A 21 -1.24 11.63 18.22
C LEU A 21 -2.34 10.57 18.19
N SER A 22 -2.19 9.60 17.28
CA SER A 22 -3.15 8.51 17.11
C SER A 22 -3.24 7.60 18.34
N TYR A 23 -2.11 7.38 19.01
CA TYR A 23 -2.03 6.57 20.22
C TYR A 23 -2.44 7.34 21.48
N LEU A 24 -1.90 8.54 21.68
CA LEU A 24 -2.04 9.31 22.93
C LEU A 24 -3.34 10.13 23.00
N ARG A 25 -3.86 10.59 21.86
CA ARG A 25 -5.06 11.44 21.80
C ARG A 25 -6.04 10.97 20.73
N PRO A 26 -6.67 9.78 20.89
CA PRO A 26 -7.64 9.26 19.92
C PRO A 26 -8.86 10.18 19.71
N GLN A 27 -9.25 10.92 20.75
CA GLN A 27 -10.33 11.90 20.72
C GLN A 27 -9.86 13.32 20.33
N SER A 28 -8.63 13.48 19.83
CA SER A 28 -8.13 14.78 19.37
C SER A 28 -9.02 15.41 18.30
N THR A 29 -9.06 16.73 18.27
CA THR A 29 -9.82 17.51 17.29
C THR A 29 -9.42 17.17 15.86
N TYR A 30 -10.38 17.25 14.95
CA TYR A 30 -10.16 16.96 13.54
C TYR A 30 -9.02 17.79 12.93
N GLY A 31 -8.91 19.08 13.30
CA GLY A 31 -7.84 19.96 12.80
C GLY A 31 -6.43 19.50 13.15
N LEU A 32 -6.20 19.04 14.39
CA LEU A 32 -4.90 18.49 14.81
C LEU A 32 -4.54 17.25 13.98
N LYS A 33 -5.50 16.34 13.77
CA LYS A 33 -5.27 15.12 12.97
C LYS A 33 -4.89 15.43 11.52
N TRP A 34 -5.51 16.44 10.91
CA TRP A 34 -5.15 16.91 9.56
C TRP A 34 -3.77 17.54 9.51
N LEU A 35 -3.41 18.37 10.50
CA LEU A 35 -2.08 18.96 10.60
C LEU A 35 -1.00 17.87 10.62
N PHE A 36 -1.17 16.84 11.45
CA PHE A 36 -0.21 15.74 11.52
C PHE A 36 -0.21 14.84 10.27
N LEU A 37 -1.33 14.71 9.55
CA LEU A 37 -1.33 14.06 8.24
C LEU A 37 -0.55 14.86 7.20
N VAL A 38 -0.66 16.19 7.20
CA VAL A 38 0.11 17.05 6.30
C VAL A 38 1.60 16.92 6.60
N ILE A 39 2.00 16.90 7.88
CA ILE A 39 3.39 16.67 8.28
C ILE A 39 3.90 15.30 7.77
N ALA A 40 3.11 14.24 7.96
CA ALA A 40 3.48 12.92 7.47
C ALA A 40 3.52 12.85 5.92
N PHE A 41 2.63 13.58 5.24
CA PHE A 41 2.64 13.71 3.78
C PHE A 41 3.92 14.38 3.28
N LEU A 42 4.33 15.48 3.92
CA LEU A 42 5.61 16.13 3.59
C LEU A 42 6.77 15.14 3.78
N GLY A 43 6.79 14.39 4.89
CA GLY A 43 7.77 13.31 5.11
C GLY A 43 7.79 12.25 4.01
N ALA A 44 6.60 11.75 3.63
CA ALA A 44 6.43 10.74 2.59
C ALA A 44 6.88 11.25 1.21
N ALA A 45 6.66 12.53 0.92
CA ALA A 45 6.90 13.14 -0.39
C ALA A 45 8.36 13.54 -0.60
N LEU A 46 9.08 13.92 0.47
CA LEU A 46 10.46 14.42 0.39
C LEU A 46 11.40 13.50 -0.38
N ALA A 47 11.47 12.22 0.01
CA ALA A 47 12.39 11.25 -0.57
C ALA A 47 12.09 10.85 -2.04
N PRO A 48 10.85 10.53 -2.44
CA PRO A 48 10.56 10.24 -3.84
C PRO A 48 10.69 11.49 -4.74
N ILE A 49 10.34 12.69 -4.25
CA ILE A 49 10.51 13.93 -5.02
C ILE A 49 11.99 14.24 -5.25
N SER A 50 12.84 14.11 -4.23
CA SER A 50 14.27 14.38 -4.39
C SER A 50 14.92 13.45 -5.43
N VAL A 51 14.51 12.18 -5.48
CA VAL A 51 14.95 11.25 -6.52
C VAL A 51 14.43 11.67 -7.89
N LEU A 52 13.13 11.96 -8.03
CA LEU A 52 12.52 12.35 -9.30
C LEU A 52 13.09 13.65 -9.90
N LEU A 53 13.54 14.57 -9.05
CA LEU A 53 14.20 15.82 -9.49
C LEU A 53 15.56 15.58 -10.14
N SER A 54 16.26 14.52 -9.77
CA SER A 54 17.59 14.21 -10.31
C SER A 54 17.55 13.15 -11.41
N HIS A 55 16.72 12.11 -11.28
CA HIS A 55 16.66 10.97 -12.20
C HIS A 55 15.46 10.06 -11.96
N TRP A 56 15.11 9.21 -12.92
CA TRP A 56 14.06 8.22 -12.73
C TRP A 56 14.56 7.05 -11.88
N GLY A 57 13.95 6.85 -10.70
CA GLY A 57 14.31 5.75 -9.80
C GLY A 57 13.77 4.41 -10.30
N GLY A 58 14.65 3.46 -10.64
CA GLY A 58 14.24 2.12 -11.05
C GLY A 58 14.09 1.11 -9.90
N GLY A 59 14.83 1.35 -8.82
CA GLY A 59 15.03 0.38 -7.73
C GLY A 59 13.82 0.08 -6.85
N VAL A 60 13.93 -0.99 -6.05
CA VAL A 60 12.94 -1.38 -5.05
C VAL A 60 12.70 -0.26 -4.04
N ALA A 61 13.76 0.40 -3.55
CA ALA A 61 13.67 1.46 -2.56
C ALA A 61 12.77 2.62 -3.01
N PHE A 62 12.97 3.10 -4.24
CA PHE A 62 12.13 4.15 -4.83
C PHE A 62 10.68 3.69 -5.03
N SER A 63 10.49 2.45 -5.48
CA SER A 63 9.16 1.84 -5.66
C SER A 63 8.38 1.80 -4.34
N LEU A 64 9.05 1.43 -3.23
CA LEU A 64 8.46 1.43 -1.89
C LEU A 64 8.12 2.86 -1.42
N ARG A 65 9.01 3.84 -1.61
CA ARG A 65 8.78 5.24 -1.22
C ARG A 65 7.57 5.86 -1.92
N ILE A 66 7.45 5.69 -3.24
CA ILE A 66 6.25 6.15 -3.98
C ILE A 66 4.98 5.44 -3.49
N THR A 67 5.08 4.14 -3.19
CA THR A 67 3.95 3.37 -2.70
C THR A 67 3.48 3.85 -1.32
N VAL A 68 4.41 4.17 -0.41
CA VAL A 68 4.09 4.78 0.89
C VAL A 68 3.36 6.11 0.70
N LEU A 69 3.86 6.97 -0.20
CA LEU A 69 3.19 8.23 -0.53
C LEU A 69 1.77 8.00 -1.05
N ALA A 70 1.59 7.04 -1.97
CA ALA A 70 0.27 6.70 -2.51
C ALA A 70 -0.68 6.15 -1.44
N ILE A 71 -0.22 5.28 -0.54
CA ILE A 71 -1.02 4.79 0.60
C ILE A 71 -1.47 5.95 1.47
N LEU A 72 -0.58 6.90 1.78
CA LEU A 72 -0.89 8.03 2.64
C LEU A 72 -1.85 9.02 1.98
N VAL A 73 -1.72 9.25 0.68
CA VAL A 73 -2.68 10.05 -0.10
C VAL A 73 -4.06 9.40 -0.13
N LEU A 74 -4.14 8.10 -0.47
CA LEU A 74 -5.41 7.38 -0.44
C LEU A 74 -6.02 7.37 0.96
N PHE A 75 -5.20 7.17 2.01
CA PHE A 75 -5.64 7.24 3.39
C PHE A 75 -6.24 8.62 3.73
N ALA A 76 -5.60 9.71 3.34
CA ALA A 76 -6.10 11.06 3.56
C ALA A 76 -7.42 11.32 2.79
N ILE A 77 -7.53 10.87 1.54
CA ILE A 77 -8.76 10.96 0.75
C ILE A 77 -9.90 10.21 1.44
N ILE A 78 -9.67 9.00 1.92
CA ILE A 78 -10.70 8.21 2.61
C ILE A 78 -11.07 8.87 3.94
N CYS A 79 -10.11 9.37 4.71
CA CYS A 79 -10.36 10.12 5.95
C CYS A 79 -11.23 11.37 5.72
N SER A 80 -11.10 12.05 4.57
CA SER A 80 -11.95 13.20 4.22
C SER A 80 -13.43 12.84 4.02
N ARG A 81 -13.72 11.60 3.64
CA ARG A 81 -15.09 11.10 3.40
C ARG A 81 -15.63 10.29 4.57
N TYR A 82 -14.74 9.64 5.31
CA TYR A 82 -15.06 8.73 6.41
C TYR A 82 -14.20 9.10 7.62
N PRO A 83 -14.64 10.04 8.48
CA PRO A 83 -13.83 10.55 9.59
C PRO A 83 -13.42 9.48 10.61
N PHE A 84 -14.20 8.41 10.75
CA PHE A 84 -13.84 7.26 11.60
C PHE A 84 -12.59 6.52 11.11
N PHE A 85 -12.25 6.61 9.82
CA PHE A 85 -11.11 5.93 9.20
C PHE A 85 -9.77 6.38 9.79
N HIS A 86 -9.72 7.61 10.34
CA HIS A 86 -8.57 8.08 11.11
C HIS A 86 -8.16 7.15 12.23
N ARG A 87 -9.07 6.35 12.81
CA ARG A 87 -8.74 5.38 13.87
C ARG A 87 -7.78 4.28 13.42
N LEU A 88 -7.72 3.98 12.12
CA LEU A 88 -6.78 3.00 11.57
C LEU A 88 -5.35 3.51 11.48
N SER A 89 -5.12 4.80 11.73
CA SER A 89 -3.79 5.39 11.80
C SER A 89 -2.86 4.64 12.76
N ILE A 90 -3.40 4.06 13.84
CA ILE A 90 -2.64 3.26 14.81
C ILE A 90 -1.99 2.02 14.17
N LEU A 91 -2.57 1.48 13.09
CA LEU A 91 -2.01 0.34 12.35
C LEU A 91 -1.23 0.81 11.10
N ILE A 92 -1.71 1.87 10.44
CA ILE A 92 -1.12 2.37 9.19
C ILE A 92 0.23 3.02 9.44
N PHE A 93 0.37 3.89 10.45
CA PHE A 93 1.63 4.60 10.67
C PHE A 93 2.80 3.67 11.02
N PRO A 94 2.67 2.67 11.92
CA PRO A 94 3.75 1.70 12.16
C PRO A 94 4.15 0.95 10.89
N TYR A 95 3.16 0.55 10.08
CA TYR A 95 3.43 -0.11 8.81
C TYR A 95 4.22 0.81 7.85
N LEU A 96 3.81 2.07 7.70
CA LEU A 96 4.51 3.03 6.83
C LEU A 96 5.92 3.35 7.33
N ILE A 97 6.13 3.45 8.64
CA ILE A 97 7.45 3.63 9.25
C ILE A 97 8.33 2.41 8.94
N PHE A 98 7.81 1.20 9.15
CA PHE A 98 8.54 -0.04 8.85
C PHE A 98 8.95 -0.14 7.38
N VAL A 99 8.04 0.17 6.45
CA VAL A 99 8.33 0.17 5.02
C VAL A 99 9.38 1.23 4.65
N ASN A 100 9.33 2.43 5.24
CA ASN A 100 10.35 3.46 4.98
C ASN A 100 11.73 3.06 5.53
N ILE A 101 11.80 2.48 6.73
CA ILE A 101 13.06 1.96 7.28
C ILE A 101 13.63 0.88 6.35
N GLY A 102 12.78 -0.05 5.88
CA GLY A 102 13.16 -1.04 4.88
C GLY A 102 13.68 -0.39 3.59
N ALA A 103 12.99 0.63 3.07
CA ALA A 103 13.42 1.35 1.89
C ALA A 103 14.79 2.03 2.06
N ILE A 104 15.08 2.60 3.25
CA ILE A 104 16.41 3.16 3.57
C ILE A 104 17.48 2.08 3.55
N GLY A 105 17.21 0.93 4.17
CA GLY A 105 18.13 -0.21 4.16
C GLY A 105 18.43 -0.71 2.75
N LEU A 106 17.42 -0.75 1.89
CA LEU A 106 17.56 -1.15 0.49
C LEU A 106 18.33 -0.12 -0.35
N ASP A 107 18.09 1.18 -0.13
CA ASP A 107 18.82 2.27 -0.82
C ASP A 107 20.32 2.22 -0.49
N ALA A 108 20.68 1.79 0.71
CA ALA A 108 22.08 1.60 1.11
C ALA A 108 22.76 0.42 0.39
N LEU A 109 21.98 -0.57 -0.05
CA LEU A 109 22.47 -1.77 -0.74
C LEU A 109 22.52 -1.60 -2.26
N ASP A 110 21.68 -0.73 -2.84
CA ASP A 110 21.56 -0.54 -4.30
C ASP A 110 21.80 0.93 -4.70
N ASN A 111 23.02 1.24 -5.13
CA ASN A 111 23.43 2.58 -5.58
C ASN A 111 23.33 2.79 -7.11
N THR A 112 22.87 1.80 -7.87
CA THR A 112 23.12 1.72 -9.33
C THR A 112 21.88 1.60 -10.21
N SER A 113 20.68 1.45 -9.64
CA SER A 113 19.43 1.27 -10.41
C SER A 113 18.83 2.57 -10.97
N TYR A 114 19.54 3.22 -11.88
CA TYR A 114 19.00 4.30 -12.72
C TYR A 114 18.42 3.71 -14.00
N VAL A 115 17.19 4.10 -14.35
CA VAL A 115 16.55 3.64 -15.58
C VAL A 115 16.34 4.82 -16.51
N PHE A 116 16.72 4.68 -17.78
CA PHE A 116 16.35 5.64 -18.80
C PHE A 116 14.84 5.63 -18.98
N TYR A 117 14.22 6.79 -18.74
CA TYR A 117 12.79 6.99 -18.89
C TYR A 117 12.38 6.80 -20.35
N SER A 118 11.53 5.80 -20.61
CA SER A 118 10.81 5.68 -21.88
C SER A 118 9.50 6.47 -21.75
N SER A 119 9.32 7.50 -22.58
CA SER A 119 8.15 8.40 -22.56
C SER A 119 6.84 7.78 -23.07
N SER A 120 6.68 6.45 -22.97
CA SER A 120 5.48 5.76 -23.45
C SER A 120 4.31 5.98 -22.49
N ASN A 121 3.16 6.45 -22.98
CA ASN A 121 1.95 6.56 -22.17
C ASN A 121 1.55 5.22 -21.52
N TRP A 122 1.91 4.09 -22.13
CA TRP A 122 1.68 2.76 -21.58
C TRP A 122 2.50 2.47 -20.32
N ILE A 123 3.75 2.93 -20.25
CA ILE A 123 4.59 2.71 -19.07
C ILE A 123 4.04 3.51 -17.89
N PHE A 124 3.60 4.75 -18.14
CA PHE A 124 3.01 5.60 -17.12
C PHE A 124 1.71 5.00 -16.59
N ALA A 125 0.83 4.55 -17.49
CA ALA A 125 -0.40 3.85 -17.11
C ALA A 125 -0.13 2.60 -16.27
N HIS A 126 0.87 1.78 -16.66
CA HIS A 126 1.26 0.58 -15.91
C HIS A 126 1.85 0.90 -14.52
N ILE A 127 2.70 1.93 -14.41
CA ILE A 127 3.29 2.33 -13.13
C ILE A 127 2.23 2.87 -12.18
N ILE A 128 1.37 3.80 -12.65
CA ILE A 128 0.33 4.40 -11.81
C ILE A 128 -0.66 3.34 -11.34
N SER A 129 -1.12 2.48 -12.25
CA SER A 129 -2.05 1.41 -11.88
C SER A 129 -1.41 0.45 -10.88
N GLY A 130 -0.15 0.03 -11.08
CA GLY A 130 0.56 -0.82 -10.13
C GLY A 130 0.68 -0.20 -8.73
N VAL A 131 1.08 1.07 -8.65
CA VAL A 131 1.20 1.82 -7.38
C VAL A 131 -0.16 1.96 -6.69
N LEU A 132 -1.21 2.33 -7.44
CA LEU A 132 -2.56 2.51 -6.90
C LEU A 132 -3.18 1.18 -6.47
N THR A 133 -3.03 0.11 -7.23
CA THR A 133 -3.48 -1.23 -6.83
C THR A 133 -2.78 -1.64 -5.54
N TYR A 134 -1.45 -1.53 -5.48
CA TYR A 134 -0.71 -1.92 -4.29
C TYR A 134 -1.13 -1.10 -3.06
N ALA A 135 -1.28 0.21 -3.21
CA ALA A 135 -1.73 1.07 -2.13
C ALA A 135 -3.15 0.70 -1.64
N SER A 136 -4.05 0.40 -2.57
CA SER A 136 -5.44 0.03 -2.28
C SER A 136 -5.54 -1.33 -1.58
N ILE A 137 -4.84 -2.36 -2.08
CA ILE A 137 -4.85 -3.68 -1.45
C ILE A 137 -4.14 -3.65 -0.08
N THR A 138 -3.12 -2.80 0.09
CA THR A 138 -2.46 -2.60 1.39
C THR A 138 -3.43 -2.02 2.42
N LEU A 139 -4.17 -0.97 2.04
CA LEU A 139 -5.21 -0.41 2.90
C LEU A 139 -6.29 -1.45 3.19
N ALA A 140 -6.74 -2.22 2.20
CA ALA A 140 -7.71 -3.30 2.39
C ALA A 140 -7.18 -4.37 3.36
N ALA A 141 -5.90 -4.73 3.28
CA ALA A 141 -5.26 -5.68 4.19
C ALA A 141 -5.19 -5.14 5.62
N ILE A 142 -4.81 -3.86 5.81
CA ILE A 142 -4.78 -3.23 7.14
C ILE A 142 -6.18 -3.14 7.75
N VAL A 143 -7.20 -2.78 6.96
CA VAL A 143 -8.61 -2.82 7.39
C VAL A 143 -9.02 -4.25 7.76
N SER A 144 -8.65 -5.24 6.96
CA SER A 144 -8.92 -6.65 7.25
C SER A 144 -8.26 -7.11 8.55
N PHE A 145 -7.04 -6.65 8.80
CA PHE A 145 -6.32 -6.94 10.02
C PHE A 145 -7.01 -6.34 11.24
N SER A 146 -7.49 -5.09 11.14
CA SER A 146 -8.25 -4.45 12.22
C SER A 146 -9.53 -5.24 12.54
N VAL A 147 -10.27 -5.68 11.52
CA VAL A 147 -11.46 -6.53 11.67
C VAL A 147 -11.11 -7.83 12.39
N TYR A 148 -10.01 -8.47 12.01
CA TYR A 148 -9.54 -9.68 12.67
C TYR A 148 -9.20 -9.48 14.14
N LEU A 149 -8.47 -8.41 14.48
CA LEU A 149 -8.13 -8.07 15.86
C LEU A 149 -9.38 -7.80 16.70
N SER A 150 -10.30 -6.98 16.17
CA SER A 150 -11.58 -6.67 16.83
C SER A 150 -12.43 -7.93 17.04
N GLN A 151 -12.52 -8.82 16.05
CA GLN A 151 -13.27 -10.08 16.17
C GLN A 151 -12.64 -11.05 17.17
N LYS A 152 -11.31 -11.17 17.19
CA LYS A 152 -10.59 -12.04 18.12
C LYS A 152 -10.84 -11.60 19.56
N ASN A 153 -10.76 -10.30 19.83
CA ASN A 153 -10.93 -9.74 21.16
C ASN A 153 -12.39 -9.81 21.66
N LEU A 154 -13.36 -9.57 20.77
CA LEU A 154 -14.78 -9.78 21.10
C LEU A 154 -15.08 -11.23 21.48
N LYS A 155 -14.55 -12.21 20.73
CA LYS A 155 -14.74 -13.64 21.04
C LYS A 155 -14.10 -14.04 22.36
N ASN A 156 -12.95 -13.47 22.68
CA ASN A 156 -12.23 -13.76 23.91
C ASN A 156 -12.71 -12.93 25.11
N LYS A 157 -13.69 -12.04 24.93
CA LYS A 157 -14.15 -11.05 25.93
C LYS A 157 -13.00 -10.21 26.51
N GLN A 158 -11.96 -9.99 25.72
CA GLN A 158 -10.78 -9.22 26.11
C GLN A 158 -10.90 -7.81 25.54
N SER A 159 -10.69 -6.80 26.38
CA SER A 159 -10.57 -5.41 25.94
C SER A 159 -9.12 -4.97 26.10
N ASN A 160 -8.40 -4.89 24.99
CA ASN A 160 -7.04 -4.34 24.98
C ASN A 160 -7.09 -2.89 24.49
N GLN A 161 -6.18 -2.06 25.00
CA GLN A 161 -6.09 -0.63 24.65
C GLN A 161 -6.03 -0.39 23.13
N ILE A 162 -5.39 -1.27 22.35
CA ILE A 162 -5.32 -1.11 20.89
C ILE A 162 -6.70 -1.33 20.26
N THR A 163 -7.46 -2.34 20.70
CA THR A 163 -8.76 -2.66 20.09
C THR A 163 -9.86 -1.67 20.41
N THR A 164 -9.75 -0.92 21.51
CA THR A 164 -10.69 0.17 21.82
C THR A 164 -10.46 1.40 20.92
N LEU A 165 -9.28 1.53 20.32
CA LEU A 165 -8.93 2.62 19.41
C LEU A 165 -9.38 2.33 17.97
N LEU A 166 -9.60 1.07 17.60
CA LEU A 166 -9.97 0.67 16.24
C LEU A 166 -11.41 1.11 15.88
N PRO A 167 -11.72 1.28 14.57
CA PRO A 167 -13.08 1.52 14.13
C PRO A 167 -13.97 0.28 14.32
N SER A 168 -15.29 0.46 14.20
CA SER A 168 -16.21 -0.67 14.32
C SER A 168 -16.04 -1.65 13.15
N ILE A 169 -16.37 -2.92 13.39
CA ILE A 169 -16.26 -3.98 12.38
C ILE A 169 -17.15 -3.69 11.16
N ASN A 170 -18.35 -3.15 11.38
CA ASN A 170 -19.30 -2.86 10.30
C ASN A 170 -18.78 -1.76 9.37
N GLU A 171 -18.30 -0.66 9.94
CA GLU A 171 -17.65 0.43 9.19
C GLU A 171 -16.45 -0.07 8.36
N CYS A 172 -15.64 -0.96 8.95
CA CYS A 172 -14.47 -1.53 8.28
C CYS A 172 -14.87 -2.42 7.09
N ASN A 173 -15.89 -3.27 7.22
CA ASN A 173 -16.32 -4.17 6.15
C ASN A 173 -16.77 -3.40 4.89
N ASP A 174 -17.46 -2.27 5.07
CA ASP A 174 -17.95 -1.46 3.94
C ASP A 174 -16.79 -0.78 3.20
N ILE A 175 -15.83 -0.20 3.93
CA ILE A 175 -14.62 0.39 3.30
C ILE A 175 -13.74 -0.69 2.68
N GLN A 176 -13.58 -1.84 3.33
CA GLN A 176 -12.82 -2.97 2.81
C GLN A 176 -13.33 -3.39 1.44
N THR A 177 -14.65 -3.57 1.29
CA THR A 177 -15.26 -3.96 0.01
C THR A 177 -15.01 -2.90 -1.06
N LYS A 178 -15.18 -1.61 -0.73
CA LYS A 178 -14.90 -0.50 -1.67
C LYS A 178 -13.44 -0.46 -2.12
N LEU A 179 -12.50 -0.67 -1.19
CA LEU A 179 -11.08 -0.74 -1.49
C LEU A 179 -10.73 -1.94 -2.40
N LEU A 180 -11.36 -3.09 -2.18
CA LEU A 180 -11.17 -4.26 -3.04
C LEU A 180 -11.70 -4.04 -4.45
N ILE A 181 -12.90 -3.47 -4.59
CA ILE A 181 -13.46 -3.11 -5.92
C ILE A 181 -12.51 -2.15 -6.63
N PHE A 182 -12.05 -1.11 -5.94
CA PHE A 182 -11.12 -0.13 -6.50
C PHE A 182 -9.78 -0.78 -6.89
N ALA A 183 -9.22 -1.63 -6.02
CA ALA A 183 -7.99 -2.37 -6.29
C ALA A 183 -8.13 -3.29 -7.51
N GLU A 184 -9.24 -4.02 -7.62
CA GLU A 184 -9.52 -4.95 -8.73
C GLU A 184 -9.64 -4.21 -10.06
N VAL A 185 -10.43 -3.13 -10.12
CA VAL A 185 -10.60 -2.33 -11.34
C VAL A 185 -9.25 -1.77 -11.81
N ILE A 186 -8.46 -1.22 -10.89
CA ILE A 186 -7.14 -0.68 -11.25
C ILE A 186 -6.17 -1.81 -11.61
N LEU A 187 -6.25 -2.97 -10.95
CA LEU A 187 -5.41 -4.13 -11.25
C LEU A 187 -5.64 -4.62 -12.67
N VAL A 188 -6.90 -4.69 -13.12
CA VAL A 188 -7.24 -5.02 -14.52
C VAL A 188 -6.65 -4.00 -15.49
N CYS A 189 -6.78 -2.69 -15.19
CA CYS A 189 -6.14 -1.64 -16.01
C CYS A 189 -4.60 -1.79 -16.04
N GLY A 190 -3.99 -2.14 -14.91
CA GLY A 190 -2.56 -2.38 -14.80
C GLY A 190 -2.08 -3.62 -15.53
N PHE A 191 -2.90 -4.67 -15.51
CA PHE A 191 -2.66 -5.89 -16.27
C PHE A 191 -2.71 -5.62 -17.77
N ILE A 192 -3.77 -4.96 -18.26
CA ILE A 192 -3.91 -4.61 -19.69
C ILE A 192 -2.76 -3.70 -20.15
N SER A 193 -2.44 -2.64 -19.40
CA SER A 193 -1.32 -1.76 -19.75
C SER A 193 0.03 -2.47 -19.73
N GLY A 194 0.21 -3.46 -18.84
CA GLY A 194 1.37 -4.33 -18.81
C GLY A 194 1.48 -5.24 -20.04
N LEU A 195 0.38 -5.85 -20.46
CA LEU A 195 0.31 -6.65 -21.70
C LEU A 195 0.61 -5.79 -22.94
N SER A 196 0.06 -4.58 -23.00
CA SER A 196 0.36 -3.64 -24.09
C SER A 196 1.85 -3.30 -24.14
N LEU A 197 2.47 -3.00 -22.99
CA LEU A 197 3.91 -2.71 -22.91
C LEU A 197 4.74 -3.92 -23.38
N GLN A 198 4.40 -5.12 -22.94
CA GLN A 198 5.05 -6.37 -23.35
C GLN A 198 4.97 -6.56 -24.87
N TYR A 199 3.79 -6.36 -25.45
CA TYR A 199 3.55 -6.50 -26.88
C TYR A 199 4.36 -5.49 -27.70
N PHE A 200 4.36 -4.21 -27.31
CA PHE A 200 5.13 -3.19 -28.04
C PHE A 200 6.65 -3.35 -27.91
N SER A 201 7.14 -3.97 -26.83
CA SER A 201 8.57 -4.20 -26.63
C SER A 201 9.08 -5.49 -27.26
N THR A 202 8.26 -6.55 -27.31
CA THR A 202 8.73 -7.90 -27.70
C THR A 202 7.96 -8.54 -28.85
N GLY A 203 6.83 -7.96 -29.27
CA GLY A 203 5.90 -8.57 -30.23
C GLY A 203 5.06 -9.71 -29.65
N VAL A 204 5.30 -10.13 -28.40
CA VAL A 204 4.56 -11.19 -27.70
C VAL A 204 3.55 -10.56 -26.74
N ILE A 205 2.30 -11.03 -26.77
CA ILE A 205 1.24 -10.45 -25.93
C ILE A 205 1.40 -10.85 -24.46
N LEU A 206 1.72 -12.12 -24.18
CA LEU A 206 1.73 -12.65 -22.83
C LEU A 206 2.88 -13.65 -22.64
N ILE A 207 3.68 -13.42 -21.60
CA ILE A 207 4.72 -14.34 -21.14
C ILE A 207 4.35 -14.77 -19.73
N PHE A 208 4.28 -16.08 -19.50
CA PHE A 208 4.02 -16.64 -18.17
C PHE A 208 5.28 -16.61 -17.31
N ASP A 209 5.65 -15.42 -16.86
CA ASP A 209 6.62 -15.26 -15.78
C ASP A 209 5.92 -15.32 -14.41
N HIS A 210 6.71 -15.46 -13.36
CA HIS A 210 6.20 -15.52 -11.98
C HIS A 210 5.45 -14.23 -11.58
N LYS A 211 5.83 -13.05 -12.12
CA LYS A 211 5.10 -11.79 -11.93
C LYS A 211 3.67 -11.88 -12.50
N THR A 212 3.51 -12.36 -13.72
CA THR A 212 2.23 -12.52 -14.41
C THR A 212 1.36 -13.54 -13.70
N VAL A 213 1.94 -14.68 -13.31
CA VAL A 213 1.23 -15.73 -12.56
C VAL A 213 0.70 -15.21 -11.23
N PHE A 214 1.54 -14.55 -10.42
CA PHE A 214 1.09 -13.97 -9.15
C PHE A 214 0.04 -12.87 -9.34
N THR A 215 0.17 -12.06 -10.39
CA THR A 215 -0.81 -11.02 -10.75
C THR A 215 -2.17 -11.61 -11.08
N ILE A 216 -2.21 -12.64 -11.94
CA ILE A 216 -3.45 -13.33 -12.33
C ILE A 216 -4.08 -14.02 -11.12
N LEU A 217 -3.28 -14.71 -10.29
CA LEU A 217 -3.78 -15.34 -9.07
C LEU A 217 -4.36 -14.31 -8.09
N ALA A 218 -3.70 -13.17 -7.89
CA ALA A 218 -4.22 -12.12 -7.02
C ALA A 218 -5.56 -11.57 -7.54
N MET A 219 -5.66 -11.31 -8.85
CA MET A 219 -6.89 -10.85 -9.50
C MET A 219 -8.03 -11.86 -9.30
N LEU A 220 -7.77 -13.15 -9.53
CA LEU A 220 -8.76 -14.21 -9.28
C LEU A 220 -9.19 -14.27 -7.80
N VAL A 221 -8.24 -14.19 -6.86
CA VAL A 221 -8.55 -14.22 -5.42
C VAL A 221 -9.41 -13.02 -5.02
N ILE A 222 -9.10 -11.82 -5.52
CA ILE A 222 -9.87 -10.60 -5.25
C ILE A 222 -11.27 -10.69 -5.87
N ALA A 223 -11.38 -11.11 -7.13
CA ALA A 223 -12.65 -11.31 -7.81
C ALA A 223 -13.54 -12.35 -7.08
N ILE A 224 -12.96 -13.47 -6.64
CA ILE A 224 -13.67 -14.51 -5.88
C ILE A 224 -14.20 -13.95 -4.56
N ILE A 225 -13.39 -13.21 -3.79
CA ILE A 225 -13.86 -12.70 -2.51
C ILE A 225 -14.93 -11.61 -2.69
N LEU A 226 -14.82 -10.76 -3.72
CA LEU A 226 -15.85 -9.78 -4.06
C LEU A 226 -17.17 -10.47 -4.43
N PHE A 227 -17.11 -11.51 -5.27
CA PHE A 227 -18.28 -12.30 -5.64
C PHE A 227 -18.93 -12.98 -4.43
N LEU A 228 -18.12 -13.57 -3.53
CA LEU A 228 -18.61 -14.20 -2.31
C LEU A 228 -19.24 -13.16 -1.35
N GLN A 229 -18.65 -11.97 -1.22
CA GLN A 229 -19.20 -10.89 -0.43
C GLN A 229 -20.57 -10.45 -0.93
N GLU A 230 -20.73 -10.31 -2.25
CA GLU A 230 -22.00 -9.92 -2.87
C GLU A 230 -23.07 -11.01 -2.76
N ARG A 231 -22.73 -12.26 -3.06
CA ARG A 231 -23.71 -13.37 -3.15
C ARG A 231 -24.10 -13.97 -1.82
N THR A 232 -23.13 -14.09 -0.91
CA THR A 232 -23.32 -14.84 0.35
C THR A 232 -23.17 -13.97 1.59
N GLY A 233 -22.78 -12.69 1.43
CA GLY A 233 -22.53 -11.80 2.56
C GLY A 233 -21.32 -12.23 3.40
N VAL A 234 -20.39 -13.00 2.83
CA VAL A 234 -19.21 -13.49 3.56
C VAL A 234 -18.41 -12.32 4.13
N ARG A 235 -18.31 -12.27 5.46
CA ARG A 235 -17.60 -11.25 6.22
C ARG A 235 -16.71 -11.90 7.29
N GLY A 236 -15.82 -11.11 7.88
CA GLY A 236 -14.96 -11.57 8.98
C GLY A 236 -13.83 -12.50 8.56
N LYS A 237 -13.53 -13.53 9.36
CA LYS A 237 -12.30 -14.34 9.24
C LYS A 237 -12.03 -14.91 7.85
N ILE A 238 -13.06 -15.35 7.14
CA ILE A 238 -12.91 -15.90 5.78
C ILE A 238 -12.43 -14.78 4.85
N ALA A 239 -13.14 -13.65 4.79
CA ALA A 239 -12.75 -12.51 3.99
C ALA A 239 -11.33 -12.01 4.32
N VAL A 240 -10.99 -11.93 5.62
CA VAL A 240 -9.63 -11.53 6.04
C VAL A 240 -8.56 -12.44 5.45
N ARG A 241 -8.75 -13.77 5.46
CA ARG A 241 -7.77 -14.71 4.92
C ARG A 241 -7.57 -14.53 3.42
N PHE A 242 -8.65 -14.39 2.66
CA PHE A 242 -8.57 -14.16 1.21
C PHE A 242 -7.87 -12.84 0.88
N ILE A 243 -8.21 -11.77 1.60
CA ILE A 243 -7.60 -10.44 1.36
C ILE A 243 -6.12 -10.42 1.74
N MET A 244 -5.74 -11.06 2.85
CA MET A 244 -4.34 -11.22 3.23
C MET A 244 -3.57 -12.07 2.22
N PHE A 245 -4.21 -13.10 1.67
CA PHE A 245 -3.61 -13.92 0.63
C PHE A 245 -3.42 -13.15 -0.69
N ALA A 246 -4.42 -12.37 -1.12
CA ALA A 246 -4.30 -11.47 -2.28
C ALA A 246 -3.20 -10.43 -2.09
N TYR A 247 -3.13 -9.81 -0.90
CA TYR A 247 -2.06 -8.88 -0.54
C TYR A 247 -0.69 -9.55 -0.64
N LEU A 248 -0.53 -10.76 -0.07
CA LEU A 248 0.72 -11.52 -0.15
C LEU A 248 1.12 -11.83 -1.60
N LEU A 249 0.18 -12.29 -2.44
CA LEU A 249 0.43 -12.56 -3.86
C LEU A 249 0.92 -11.31 -4.59
N LEU A 250 0.32 -10.15 -4.36
CA LEU A 250 0.76 -8.88 -4.97
C LEU A 250 2.12 -8.40 -4.42
N THR A 251 2.40 -8.61 -3.13
CA THR A 251 3.72 -8.37 -2.56
C THR A 251 4.78 -9.28 -3.19
N LEU A 252 4.46 -10.53 -3.53
CA LEU A 252 5.39 -11.39 -4.25
C LEU A 252 5.56 -10.95 -5.72
N ALA A 253 4.48 -10.52 -6.38
CA ALA A 253 4.50 -10.07 -7.77
C ALA A 253 5.27 -8.76 -8.01
N TYR A 254 5.19 -7.80 -7.08
CA TYR A 254 5.72 -6.45 -7.28
C TYR A 254 7.06 -6.20 -6.56
N PRO A 255 7.11 -5.99 -5.22
CA PRO A 255 8.37 -5.80 -4.54
C PRO A 255 9.19 -7.10 -4.47
N GLY A 256 8.56 -8.27 -4.39
CA GLY A 256 9.24 -9.57 -4.28
C GLY A 256 10.14 -9.88 -5.48
N VAL A 257 9.61 -9.75 -6.70
CA VAL A 257 10.38 -9.96 -7.94
C VAL A 257 11.57 -9.02 -8.04
N LYS A 258 11.34 -7.73 -7.79
CA LYS A 258 12.43 -6.74 -7.83
C LYS A 258 13.46 -6.98 -6.72
N PHE A 259 13.04 -7.38 -5.52
CA PHE A 259 13.92 -7.68 -4.40
C PHE A 259 14.83 -8.87 -4.72
N VAL A 260 14.25 -9.97 -5.23
CA VAL A 260 15.03 -11.15 -5.62
C VAL A 260 16.00 -10.81 -6.74
N ALA A 261 15.56 -10.07 -7.76
CA ALA A 261 16.38 -9.71 -8.91
C ALA A 261 17.51 -8.72 -8.60
N GLN A 262 17.41 -7.91 -7.54
CA GLN A 262 18.40 -6.87 -7.22
C GLN A 262 19.33 -7.22 -6.07
N ILE A 263 18.90 -8.11 -5.15
CA ILE A 263 19.60 -8.32 -3.87
C ILE A 263 20.00 -9.78 -3.67
N VAL A 264 19.21 -10.72 -4.19
CA VAL A 264 19.47 -12.16 -4.02
C VAL A 264 20.34 -12.70 -5.17
N ILE A 265 20.12 -12.18 -6.38
CA ILE A 265 20.86 -12.50 -7.60
C ILE A 265 21.79 -11.33 -7.92
#